data_AF-A0A2V8R2Z9-F1
#
_entry.id   AF-A0A2V8R2Z9-F1
#
_cell.length_a   1.000
_cell.length_b   1.000
_cell.length_c   1.000
_cell.angle_alpha   90.00
_cell.angle_beta   90.00
_cell.angle_gamma   90.00
#
_symmetry.space_group_name_H-M   'P 1'
#
loop_
_entity.id
_entity.type
_entity.pdbx_description
1 polymer ?
#
loop_
_entity_poly.entity_id
_entity_poly.type
_entity_poly.pdbx_seq_one_letter_code
_entity_poly.pdbx_strand_id
1 'polypeptide(L)' 'MDGGDYTTSTQGEGRCPRCGEGTLKAWYELSEEEREVARRLPDSADFTPAERASRHRFCTRCWYEERAGATRDA' A
#
# COMPACT_ATOMS: atom_id res chain seq x y z
N MET A 1 21.37 -27.77 -13.91
CA MET A 1 20.54 -26.59 -14.21
C MET A 1 19.53 -26.53 -13.08
N ASP A 2 19.85 -25.77 -12.04
CA ASP A 2 19.00 -25.66 -10.84
C ASP A 2 17.98 -24.53 -11.09
N GLY A 3 16.72 -24.94 -11.21
CA GLY A 3 15.62 -24.08 -11.59
C GLY A 3 15.07 -23.33 -10.41
N GLY A 4 15.29 -22.01 -10.42
CA GLY A 4 14.38 -20.97 -9.92
C GLY A 4 13.65 -21.24 -8.62
N ASP A 5 14.25 -20.81 -7.51
CA ASP A 5 13.50 -20.40 -6.32
C ASP A 5 13.90 -18.96 -5.96
N TYR A 6 13.34 -18.00 -6.69
CA TYR A 6 13.25 -16.62 -6.22
C TYR A 6 12.12 -16.58 -5.21
N THR A 7 12.33 -17.15 -4.02
CA THR A 7 11.43 -16.89 -2.90
C THR A 7 11.62 -15.42 -2.47
N THR A 8 10.96 -14.52 -3.20
CA THR A 8 10.46 -13.24 -2.71
C THR A 8 9.62 -13.54 -1.48
N SER A 9 10.26 -13.62 -0.32
CA SER A 9 9.61 -13.72 0.98
C SER A 9 9.83 -12.43 1.76
N THR A 10 9.21 -11.35 1.30
CA THR A 10 8.57 -10.42 2.23
C THR A 10 7.12 -10.87 2.39
N GLN A 11 7.00 -11.88 3.24
CA GLN A 11 5.81 -12.37 3.92
C GLN A 11 4.72 -11.31 4.07
N GLY A 12 3.51 -11.58 3.58
CA GLY A 12 2.22 -11.29 4.24
C GLY A 12 1.81 -9.88 4.68
N GLU A 13 2.68 -8.87 4.75
CA GLU A 13 2.42 -7.54 5.35
C GLU A 13 1.88 -6.51 4.34
N GLY A 14 1.63 -6.95 3.12
CA GLY A 14 1.11 -6.14 2.03
C GLY A 14 -0.30 -6.51 1.61
N ARG A 15 -1.08 -7.29 2.37
CA ARG A 15 -2.47 -7.62 1.99
C ARG A 15 -3.44 -6.63 2.59
N CYS A 16 -4.32 -6.10 1.75
CA CYS A 16 -5.32 -5.14 2.17
C CYS A 16 -6.30 -5.78 3.17
N PRO A 17 -6.42 -5.26 4.41
CA PRO A 17 -7.37 -5.80 5.39
C PRO A 17 -8.84 -5.62 4.96
N ARG A 18 -9.10 -4.69 4.03
CA ARG A 18 -10.46 -4.36 3.58
C ARG A 18 -11.00 -5.31 2.52
N CYS A 19 -10.16 -5.73 1.57
CA CYS A 19 -10.57 -6.62 0.50
C CYS A 19 -9.92 -8.01 0.54
N GLY A 20 -8.88 -8.23 1.36
CA GLY A 20 -8.18 -9.52 1.53
C GLY A 20 -7.38 -9.99 0.31
N GLU A 21 -7.66 -9.43 -0.87
CA GLU A 21 -7.16 -9.89 -2.17
C GLU A 21 -6.21 -8.87 -2.83
N GLY A 22 -6.35 -7.58 -2.50
CA GLY A 22 -5.53 -6.51 -3.06
C GLY A 22 -4.24 -6.29 -2.28
N THR A 23 -3.18 -5.89 -2.99
CA THR A 23 -1.88 -5.59 -2.37
C THR A 23 -1.82 -4.11 -1.96
N LEU A 24 -1.40 -3.87 -0.73
CA LEU A 24 -1.01 -2.57 -0.18
C LEU A 24 0.38 -2.23 -0.72
N LYS A 25 0.44 -1.17 -1.49
CA LYS A 25 1.66 -0.62 -2.08
C LYS A 25 2.00 0.72 -1.45
N ALA A 26 3.27 0.98 -1.22
CA ALA A 26 3.71 2.30 -0.81
C ALA A 26 3.55 3.30 -1.97
N TRP A 27 3.51 4.60 -1.66
CA TRP A 27 3.38 5.66 -2.67
C TRP A 27 4.42 5.58 -3.80
N TYR A 28 5.64 5.12 -3.52
CA TYR A 28 6.70 4.96 -4.53
C TYR A 28 6.53 3.72 -5.42
N GLU A 29 5.67 2.78 -5.03
CA GLU A 29 5.35 1.57 -5.81
C GLU A 29 4.08 1.74 -6.66
N LEU A 30 3.34 2.84 -6.44
CA LEU A 30 2.18 3.21 -7.24
C LEU A 30 2.63 3.86 -8.56
N SER A 31 1.97 3.47 -9.64
CA SER A 31 2.07 4.14 -10.94
C SER A 31 1.53 5.57 -10.86
N GLU A 32 1.85 6.41 -11.85
CA GLU A 32 1.41 7.81 -11.86
C GLU A 32 -0.12 7.95 -11.79
N GLU A 33 -0.84 7.14 -12.55
CA GLU A 33 -2.31 7.07 -12.54
C GLU A 33 -2.84 6.62 -11.17
N GLU A 34 -2.19 5.65 -10.55
CA GLU A 34 -2.52 5.17 -9.21
C GLU A 34 -2.29 6.26 -8.14
N ARG A 35 -1.22 7.04 -8.28
CA ARG A 35 -0.92 8.20 -7.43
C ARG A 35 -1.93 9.33 -7.62
N GLU A 36 -2.48 9.51 -8.81
CA GLU A 36 -3.57 10.48 -9.01
C GLU A 36 -4.84 10.07 -8.29
N VAL A 37 -5.22 8.78 -8.36
CA VAL A 37 -6.37 8.27 -7.60
C VAL A 37 -6.14 8.41 -6.10
N ALA A 38 -4.96 8.02 -5.62
CA ALA A 38 -4.59 8.19 -4.23
C ALA A 38 -4.62 9.68 -3.82
N ARG A 39 -4.16 10.61 -4.65
CA ARG A 39 -4.27 12.08 -4.42
C ARG A 39 -5.70 12.56 -4.25
N ARG A 40 -6.67 11.92 -4.91
CA ARG A 40 -8.09 12.29 -4.87
C ARG A 40 -8.83 11.71 -3.66
N LEU A 41 -8.22 10.78 -2.92
CA LEU A 41 -8.85 10.23 -1.71
C LEU A 41 -8.99 11.33 -0.64
N PRO A 42 -10.10 11.34 0.12
CA PRO A 42 -10.35 12.37 1.13
C PRO A 42 -9.37 12.28 2.31
N ASP A 43 -9.06 11.05 2.75
CA ASP A 43 -8.12 10.74 3.84
C ASP A 43 -6.67 11.22 3.55
N SER A 44 -6.44 11.38 2.27
CA SER A 44 -5.20 11.60 1.57
C SER A 44 -4.99 13.05 1.17
N ALA A 45 -6.07 13.85 1.19
CA ALA A 45 -6.03 15.29 0.95
C ALA A 45 -5.45 16.05 2.15
N ASP A 46 -5.46 15.44 3.34
CA ASP A 46 -4.97 16.03 4.58
C ASP A 46 -3.43 15.93 4.74
N PHE A 47 -2.78 15.01 4.01
CA PHE A 47 -1.36 14.72 4.16
C PHE A 47 -0.54 15.10 2.93
N THR A 48 0.69 15.56 3.17
CA THR A 48 1.65 15.81 2.09
C THR A 48 2.04 14.50 1.38
N PRO A 49 2.38 14.54 0.07
CA PRO A 49 2.80 13.34 -0.66
C PRO A 49 4.05 12.67 -0.05
N ALA A 50 4.91 13.45 0.61
CA ALA A 50 6.08 12.92 1.32
C ALA A 50 5.68 12.13 2.59
N GLU A 51 4.80 12.69 3.44
CA GLU A 51 4.29 11.96 4.60
C GLU A 51 3.50 10.71 4.20
N ARG A 52 2.73 10.80 3.11
CA ARG A 52 2.01 9.67 2.54
C ARG A 52 2.94 8.59 2.05
N ALA A 53 4.04 8.95 1.39
CA ALA A 53 5.02 7.97 0.94
C ALA A 53 5.72 7.24 2.09
N SER A 54 5.91 7.89 3.23
CA SER A 54 6.58 7.30 4.38
C SER A 54 5.65 6.56 5.33
N ARG A 55 4.38 6.97 5.43
CA ARG A 55 3.44 6.46 6.45
C ARG A 55 2.21 5.78 5.89
N HIS A 56 1.85 5.95 4.62
CA HIS A 56 0.59 5.47 4.06
C HIS A 56 0.84 4.44 2.96
N ARG A 57 0.11 3.33 3.03
CA ARG A 57 0.09 2.27 2.00
C ARG A 57 -1.29 2.23 1.37
N PHE A 58 -1.34 2.07 0.06
CA PHE A 58 -2.58 2.12 -0.71
C PHE A 58 -2.87 0.77 -1.35
N CYS A 59 -4.10 0.30 -1.19
CA CYS A 59 -4.56 -0.87 -1.92
C CYS A 59 -4.88 -0.48 -3.37
N THR A 60 -4.19 -1.07 -4.33
CA THR A 60 -4.41 -0.79 -5.77
C THR A 60 -5.75 -1.31 -6.30
N ARG A 61 -6.51 -2.03 -5.46
CA ARG A 61 -7.77 -2.65 -5.86
C ARG A 61 -9.01 -1.97 -5.29
N CYS A 62 -8.98 -1.65 -4.00
CA CYS A 62 -10.11 -1.02 -3.30
C CYS A 62 -9.77 0.37 -2.74
N TRP A 63 -8.58 0.88 -3.04
CA TRP A 63 -8.09 2.20 -2.61
C TRP A 63 -8.12 2.43 -1.09
N TYR A 64 -8.08 1.34 -0.31
CA TYR A 64 -7.91 1.42 1.13
C TYR A 64 -6.53 2.00 1.47
N GLU A 65 -6.52 2.99 2.36
CA GLU A 65 -5.32 3.61 2.88
C GLU A 65 -5.00 3.01 4.26
N GLU A 66 -3.86 2.32 4.39
CA GLU A 66 -3.33 1.84 5.66
C GLU A 66 -2.24 2.81 6.14
N ARG A 67 -2.42 3.39 7.33
CA ARG A 67 -1.41 4.24 7.96
C ARG A 67 -0.55 3.40 8.88
N ALA A 68 0.76 3.36 8.66
CA ALA A 68 1.74 2.59 9.42
C ALA A 68 1.96 3.06 10.88
N GLY A 69 1.02 3.82 11.45
CA GLY A 69 0.97 4.21 12.87
C GLY A 69 -0.20 3.57 13.64
N ALA A 70 -1.15 2.92 12.96
CA ALA A 70 -2.15 2.11 13.62
C ALA A 70 -1.56 0.71 13.80
N THR A 71 -0.88 0.54 14.93
CA THR A 71 -0.74 -0.77 15.55
C THR A 71 -2.09 -1.47 15.44
N ARG A 72 -2.10 -2.69 14.92
CA ARG A 72 -3.26 -3.59 15.03
C ARG A 72 -3.35 -3.94 16.51
N ASP A 73 -3.92 -3.04 17.30
CA ASP A 73 -4.41 -3.34 18.64
C ASP A 73 -5.53 -4.38 18.46
N ALA A 74 -5.19 -5.61 18.84
CA ALA A 74 -6.13 -6.72 19.02
C ALA A 74 -6.68 -6.70 20.45
#